data_AF-A0A958IV07-F1
#
_entry.id   AF-A0A958IV07-F1
#
_cell.length_a   1.000
_cell.length_b   1.000
_cell.length_c   1.000
_cell.angle_alpha   90.00
_cell.angle_beta   90.00
_cell.angle_gamma   90.00
#
_symmetry.space_group_name_H-M   'P 1'
#
loop_
_entity.id
_entity.type
_entity.pdbx_description
1 polymer ?
#
loop_
_entity_poly.entity_id
_entity_poly.type
_entity_poly.pdbx_seq_one_letter_code
_entity_poly.pdbx_strand_id
1 'polypeptide(L)'
;GPPGTGKSQTIANLICHLLANGQRVLVTSHASRALQVLEQMLPESLASLAILALDDSSYALQKLEDSATGIIERYNHWEPERTRKIIKALRTRLGDARRTEARILRDLQALREVETYEYLLVGDAYSGNLASIARRLREEAQLYGWFPDRPEKEAPPPISDEEALELVRLLRKVGPEEEKILRMKVLPLPAMVPMQEFIRAKEMEA
;
A
#
# COMPACT_ATOMS: atom_id res chain seq x y z
N GLY A 1 -1.52 -7.46 37.07
CA GLY A 1 -2.25 -8.10 35.96
C GLY A 1 -3.23 -9.15 36.47
N PRO A 2 -4.47 -9.16 35.98
CA PRO A 2 -5.44 -10.23 36.25
C PRO A 2 -4.93 -11.63 35.87
N PRO A 3 -5.52 -12.72 36.40
CA PRO A 3 -5.16 -14.10 36.03
C PRO A 3 -5.33 -14.32 34.51
N GLY A 4 -4.45 -15.11 33.90
CA GLY A 4 -4.45 -15.36 32.45
C GLY A 4 -3.72 -14.32 31.58
N THR A 5 -3.15 -13.26 32.16
CA THR A 5 -2.43 -12.20 31.41
C THR A 5 -1.02 -12.55 30.95
N GLY A 6 -0.67 -13.84 30.90
CA GLY A 6 0.63 -14.29 30.37
C GLY A 6 1.86 -13.93 31.20
N LYS A 7 1.71 -13.42 32.44
CA LYS A 7 2.85 -12.98 33.27
C LYS A 7 3.97 -14.01 33.38
N SER A 8 3.62 -15.27 33.69
CA SER A 8 4.62 -16.33 33.84
C SER A 8 5.37 -16.59 32.53
N GLN A 9 4.67 -16.53 31.39
CA GLN A 9 5.31 -16.62 30.07
C GLN A 9 6.23 -15.43 29.82
N THR A 10 5.81 -14.22 30.20
CA THR A 10 6.64 -13.02 30.08
C THR A 10 7.91 -13.14 30.93
N ILE A 11 7.81 -13.66 32.16
CA ILE A 11 8.98 -13.88 33.03
C ILE A 11 9.90 -14.95 32.40
N ALA A 12 9.37 -16.08 31.92
CA ALA A 12 10.15 -17.11 31.24
C ALA A 12 10.90 -16.53 30.02
N ASN A 13 10.21 -15.74 29.19
CA ASN A 13 10.82 -15.07 28.04
C ASN A 13 11.92 -14.09 28.46
N LEU A 14 11.71 -13.33 29.54
CA LEU A 14 12.71 -12.41 30.07
C LEU A 14 13.95 -13.17 30.57
N ILE A 15 13.77 -14.26 31.30
CA ILE A 15 14.88 -15.12 31.75
C ILE A 15 15.70 -15.59 30.55
N CYS A 16 15.05 -16.16 29.53
CA CYS A 16 15.71 -16.60 28.31
C CYS A 16 16.49 -15.46 27.64
N HIS A 17 15.92 -14.26 27.59
CA HIS A 17 16.56 -13.08 26.99
C HIS A 17 17.80 -12.63 27.78
N LEU A 18 17.70 -12.51 29.11
CA LEU A 18 18.81 -12.10 29.97
C LEU A 18 19.96 -13.12 29.90
N LEU A 19 19.63 -14.41 29.93
CA LEU A 19 20.62 -15.49 29.78
C LEU A 19 21.30 -15.46 28.41
N ALA A 20 20.56 -15.21 27.33
CA ALA A 20 21.13 -15.06 25.98
C ALA A 20 22.08 -13.86 25.87
N ASN A 21 21.92 -12.85 26.73
CA ASN A 21 22.83 -11.71 26.85
C ASN A 21 23.98 -11.95 27.85
N GLY A 22 24.13 -13.16 28.39
CA GLY A 22 25.20 -13.54 29.31
C GLY A 22 24.99 -13.06 30.76
N GLN A 23 23.77 -12.66 31.13
CA GLN A 23 23.46 -12.20 32.48
C GLN A 23 23.10 -13.36 33.41
N ARG A 24 23.40 -13.20 34.69
CA ARG A 24 22.97 -14.13 35.75
C ARG A 24 21.60 -13.70 36.26
N VAL A 25 20.68 -14.65 36.40
CA VAL A 25 19.28 -14.36 36.79
C VAL A 25 18.94 -15.15 38.05
N LEU A 26 18.44 -14.46 39.09
CA LEU A 26 17.84 -15.07 40.27
C LEU A 26 16.35 -14.72 40.27
N VAL A 27 15.50 -15.74 40.39
CA VAL A 27 14.05 -15.56 40.46
C VAL A 27 13.59 -16.00 41.84
N THR A 28 12.84 -15.13 42.51
CA THR A 28 12.23 -15.41 43.82
C THR A 28 10.72 -15.32 43.72
N SER A 29 10.03 -16.10 44.53
CA SER A 29 8.57 -16.12 44.62
C SER A 29 8.16 -16.49 46.04
N HIS A 30 7.04 -15.93 46.51
CA HIS A 30 6.46 -16.30 47.79
C HIS A 30 5.83 -17.70 47.76
N ALA A 31 5.41 -18.19 46.60
CA ALA A 31 4.81 -19.51 46.44
C ALA A 31 5.73 -20.42 45.62
N SER A 32 6.15 -21.54 46.21
CA SER A 32 6.98 -22.58 45.58
C SER A 32 6.37 -23.10 44.28
N ARG A 33 5.03 -23.19 44.22
CA ARG A 33 4.30 -23.61 43.02
C ARG A 33 4.53 -22.70 41.82
N ALA A 34 4.72 -21.40 42.03
CA ALA A 34 4.97 -20.46 40.93
C ALA A 34 6.35 -20.67 40.29
N LEU A 35 7.36 -21.06 41.09
CA LEU A 35 8.69 -21.40 40.57
C LEU A 35 8.67 -22.69 39.76
N GLN A 36 7.90 -23.69 40.19
CA GLN A 36 7.71 -24.93 39.41
C GLN A 36 7.01 -24.67 38.07
N VAL A 37 5.96 -23.83 38.07
CA VAL A 37 5.28 -23.43 36.82
C VAL A 37 6.25 -22.72 35.90
N LEU A 38 7.06 -21.80 36.44
CA LEU A 38 8.07 -21.09 35.68
C LEU A 38 9.12 -22.04 35.08
N GLU A 39 9.61 -23.02 35.86
CA GLU A 39 10.55 -24.05 35.39
C GLU A 39 9.98 -24.82 34.19
N GLN A 40 8.70 -25.23 34.26
CA GLN A 40 8.02 -25.94 33.17
C GLN A 40 7.83 -25.10 31.91
N MET A 41 7.87 -23.77 32.01
CA MET A 41 7.77 -22.85 30.88
C MET A 41 9.12 -22.55 30.23
N LEU A 42 10.24 -22.88 30.90
CA LEU A 42 11.56 -22.76 30.32
C LEU A 42 11.75 -23.88 29.28
N PRO A 43 12.45 -23.60 28.17
CA PRO A 43 12.90 -24.65 27.26
C PRO A 43 13.68 -25.71 28.05
N GLU A 44 13.49 -26.99 27.72
CA GLU A 44 14.19 -28.11 28.35
C GLU A 44 15.72 -27.91 28.35
N SER A 45 16.23 -27.27 27.29
CA SER A 45 17.63 -26.90 27.17
C SER A 45 18.12 -25.90 28.24
N LEU A 46 17.26 -25.06 28.80
CA LEU A 46 17.60 -24.13 29.86
C LEU A 46 17.18 -24.63 31.24
N ALA A 47 16.06 -25.36 31.31
CA ALA A 47 15.55 -25.94 32.55
C ALA A 47 16.57 -26.89 33.20
N SER A 48 17.30 -27.67 32.38
CA SER A 48 18.36 -28.57 32.88
C SER A 48 19.59 -27.85 33.44
N LEU A 49 19.65 -26.52 33.36
CA LEU A 49 20.75 -25.70 33.86
C LEU A 49 20.31 -24.84 35.06
N ALA A 50 19.03 -24.92 35.43
CA ALA A 50 18.43 -24.09 36.46
C ALA A 50 18.52 -24.79 37.83
N ILE A 51 19.14 -24.13 38.80
CA ILE A 51 19.16 -24.60 40.19
C ILE A 51 17.90 -24.08 40.87
N LEU A 52 16.99 -24.98 41.25
CA LEU A 52 15.77 -24.65 41.99
C LEU A 52 15.95 -24.97 43.47
N ALA A 53 16.15 -23.93 44.29
CA ALA A 53 16.17 -24.05 45.75
C ALA A 53 14.73 -23.92 46.28
N LEU A 54 14.10 -25.05 46.60
CA LEU A 54 12.81 -25.11 47.28
C LEU A 54 13.00 -25.51 48.76
N ASP A 55 11.99 -25.24 49.59
CA ASP A 55 12.00 -25.64 51.01
C ASP A 55 12.06 -27.16 51.23
N ASP A 56 11.70 -27.97 50.23
CA ASP A 56 11.86 -29.43 50.28
C ASP A 56 13.29 -29.83 49.88
N SER A 57 14.11 -30.07 50.89
CA SER A 57 15.54 -30.39 50.75
C SER A 57 15.82 -31.61 49.85
N SER A 58 14.94 -32.60 49.81
CA SER A 58 15.17 -33.83 49.04
C SER A 58 15.05 -33.61 47.53
N TYR A 59 13.96 -32.95 47.11
CA TYR A 59 13.71 -32.58 45.73
C TYR A 59 14.73 -31.54 45.22
N ALA A 60 15.07 -30.56 46.06
CA ALA A 60 16.06 -29.53 45.72
C ALA A 60 17.46 -30.13 45.50
N LEU A 61 17.88 -31.10 46.31
CA LEU A 61 19.16 -31.78 46.15
C LEU A 61 19.20 -32.62 44.86
N GLN A 62 18.17 -33.42 44.59
CA GLN A 62 18.11 -34.23 43.37
C GLN A 62 18.16 -33.33 42.11
N LYS A 63 17.42 -32.22 42.12
CA LYS A 63 17.43 -31.25 41.01
C LYS A 63 18.79 -30.58 40.81
N LEU A 64 19.52 -30.35 41.89
CA LEU A 64 20.87 -29.81 41.83
C LEU A 64 21.83 -30.82 41.21
N GLU A 65 21.74 -32.10 41.57
CA GLU A 65 22.52 -33.18 40.97
C GLU A 65 22.22 -33.35 39.47
N ASP A 66 20.94 -33.37 39.09
CA ASP A 66 20.51 -33.44 37.69
C ASP A 66 21.06 -32.26 36.88
N SER A 67 20.97 -31.05 37.44
CA SER A 67 21.44 -29.83 36.77
C SER A 67 22.96 -29.80 36.65
N ALA A 68 23.70 -30.20 37.70
CA ALA A 68 25.15 -30.27 37.67
C ALA A 68 25.63 -31.28 36.61
N THR A 69 25.00 -32.45 36.55
CA THR A 69 25.30 -33.48 35.55
C THR A 69 25.01 -32.96 34.14
N GLY A 70 23.84 -32.36 33.92
CA GLY A 70 23.47 -31.78 32.63
C GLY A 70 24.38 -30.64 32.17
N ILE A 71 24.89 -29.81 33.10
CA ILE A 71 25.88 -28.77 32.81
C ILE A 71 27.20 -29.40 32.33
N ILE A 72 27.71 -30.40 33.06
CA ILE A 72 28.98 -31.07 32.74
C ILE A 72 28.88 -31.77 31.38
N GLU A 73 27.80 -32.52 31.14
CA GLU A 73 27.58 -33.19 29.87
C GLU A 73 27.56 -32.20 28.70
N ARG A 74 26.84 -31.09 28.82
CA ARG A 74 26.81 -30.08 27.75
C ARG A 74 28.13 -29.38 27.56
N TYR A 75 28.86 -29.10 28.63
CA TYR A 75 30.19 -28.51 28.53
C TYR A 75 31.14 -29.42 27.74
N ASN A 76 31.07 -30.74 27.98
CA ASN A 76 31.89 -31.72 27.27
C ASN A 76 31.52 -31.88 25.79
N HIS A 77 30.23 -31.73 25.44
CA HIS A 77 29.74 -31.83 24.06
C HIS A 77 29.70 -30.49 23.32
N TRP A 78 30.11 -29.38 23.97
CA TRP A 78 30.04 -28.06 23.37
C TRP A 78 31.16 -27.86 22.34
N GLU A 79 30.77 -27.70 21.08
CA GLU A 79 31.66 -27.36 19.97
C GLU A 79 31.56 -25.87 19.61
N PRO A 80 32.53 -25.02 20.00
CA PRO A 80 32.44 -23.57 19.82
C PRO A 80 32.27 -23.15 18.35
N GLU A 81 32.98 -23.82 17.44
CA GLU A 81 32.96 -23.52 16.01
C GLU A 81 31.62 -23.85 15.36
N ARG A 82 31.00 -24.97 15.74
CA ARG A 82 29.67 -25.35 15.25
C ARG A 82 28.62 -24.35 15.75
N THR A 83 28.66 -23.98 17.03
CA THR A 83 27.76 -22.97 17.59
C THR A 83 27.92 -21.61 16.90
N ARG A 84 29.16 -21.15 16.63
CA ARG A 84 29.42 -19.91 15.89
C ARG A 84 28.80 -19.93 14.49
N LYS A 85 28.93 -21.05 13.76
CA LYS A 85 28.32 -21.22 12.44
C LYS A 85 26.78 -21.13 12.50
N ILE A 86 26.16 -21.78 13.48
CA ILE A 86 24.70 -21.73 13.67
C ILE A 86 24.25 -20.30 13.99
N ILE A 87 24.92 -19.61 14.91
CA ILE A 87 24.62 -18.21 15.26
C ILE A 87 24.70 -17.32 14.01
N LYS A 88 25.76 -17.46 13.20
CA LYS A 88 25.92 -16.70 11.97
C LYS A 88 24.78 -16.96 10.99
N ALA A 89 24.42 -18.22 10.76
CA ALA A 89 23.33 -18.59 9.86
C ALA A 89 21.97 -18.03 10.32
N LEU A 90 21.66 -18.12 11.62
CA LEU A 90 20.42 -17.58 12.19
C LEU A 90 20.36 -16.05 12.09
N ARG A 91 21.48 -15.36 12.35
CA ARG A 91 21.56 -13.90 12.18
C ARG A 91 21.34 -13.46 10.75
N THR A 92 21.91 -14.17 9.78
CA THR A 92 21.68 -13.90 8.35
C THR A 92 20.20 -14.05 8.01
N ARG A 93 19.59 -15.19 8.39
CA ARG A 93 18.17 -15.47 8.13
C ARG A 93 17.24 -14.44 8.76
N LEU A 94 17.54 -13.98 9.98
CA LEU A 94 16.79 -12.91 10.65
C LEU A 94 16.90 -11.58 9.88
N GLY A 95 18.10 -11.25 9.38
CA GLY A 95 18.32 -10.06 8.55
C GLY A 95 17.52 -10.10 7.25
N ASP A 96 17.50 -11.25 6.57
CA ASP A 96 16.73 -11.46 5.33
C ASP A 96 15.23 -11.34 5.55
N ALA A 97 14.72 -11.93 6.64
CA ALA A 97 13.32 -11.85 7.01
C ALA A 97 12.90 -10.39 7.26
N ARG A 98 13.67 -9.63 8.04
CA ARG A 98 13.40 -8.22 8.32
C ARG A 98 13.44 -7.34 7.07
N ARG A 99 14.39 -7.60 6.16
CA ARG A 99 14.44 -6.89 4.86
C ARG A 99 13.19 -7.17 4.02
N THR A 100 12.74 -8.42 4.01
CA THR A 100 11.55 -8.85 3.27
C THR A 100 10.30 -8.19 3.83
N GLU A 101 10.15 -8.19 5.15
CA GLU A 101 9.07 -7.49 5.86
C GLU A 101 9.05 -5.99 5.52
N ALA A 102 10.20 -5.31 5.64
CA ALA A 102 10.31 -3.89 5.33
C ALA A 102 10.02 -3.55 3.86
N ARG A 103 10.28 -4.48 2.94
CA ARG A 103 9.89 -4.33 1.53
C ARG A 103 8.37 -4.45 1.38
N ILE A 104 7.77 -5.53 1.90
CA ILE A 104 6.33 -5.78 1.79
C ILE A 104 5.52 -4.63 2.41
N LEU A 105 5.94 -4.10 3.56
CA LEU A 105 5.26 -2.97 4.19
C LEU A 105 5.34 -1.69 3.35
N ARG A 106 6.48 -1.43 2.70
CA ARG A 106 6.61 -0.29 1.78
C ARG A 106 5.74 -0.45 0.54
N ASP A 107 5.70 -1.65 -0.03
CA ASP A 107 4.86 -1.94 -1.20
C ASP A 107 3.38 -1.77 -0.84
N LEU A 108 2.97 -2.25 0.34
CA LEU A 108 1.62 -2.06 0.86
C LEU A 108 1.29 -0.58 1.04
N GLN A 109 2.20 0.20 1.63
CA GLN A 109 2.02 1.63 1.82
C GLN A 109 1.85 2.36 0.49
N ALA A 110 2.71 2.07 -0.49
CA ALA A 110 2.61 2.65 -1.84
C ALA A 110 1.27 2.32 -2.52
N LEU A 111 0.78 1.08 -2.36
CA LEU A 111 -0.55 0.70 -2.86
C LEU A 111 -1.66 1.47 -2.16
N ARG A 112 -1.60 1.63 -0.82
CA ARG A 112 -2.62 2.37 -0.07
C ARG A 112 -2.62 3.86 -0.39
N GLU A 113 -1.46 4.47 -0.60
CA GLU A 113 -1.35 5.88 -1.00
C GLU A 113 -2.07 6.13 -2.33
N VAL A 114 -1.95 5.20 -3.29
CA VAL A 114 -2.69 5.26 -4.57
C VAL A 114 -4.20 5.10 -4.39
N GLU A 115 -4.64 4.30 -3.41
CA GLU A 115 -6.07 4.03 -3.16
C GLU A 115 -6.77 5.05 -2.25
N THR A 116 -6.02 5.80 -1.43
CA THR A 116 -6.58 6.66 -0.37
C THR A 116 -6.49 8.15 -0.71
N TYR A 117 -5.69 8.55 -1.70
CA TYR A 117 -5.65 9.94 -2.14
C TYR A 117 -6.96 10.29 -2.87
N GLU A 118 -7.73 11.21 -2.30
CA GLU A 118 -8.94 11.72 -2.94
C GLU A 118 -8.54 12.75 -4.00
N TYR A 119 -8.94 12.46 -5.24
CA TYR A 119 -8.78 13.38 -6.36
C TYR A 119 -10.08 14.17 -6.53
N LEU A 120 -9.96 15.48 -6.65
CA LEU A 120 -11.04 16.36 -7.08
C LEU A 120 -10.72 16.80 -8.52
N LEU A 121 -11.44 16.22 -9.48
CA LEU A 121 -11.28 16.58 -10.90
C LEU A 121 -12.28 17.69 -11.27
N VAL A 122 -11.87 18.47 -12.28
CA VAL A 122 -12.51 19.69 -12.81
C VAL A 122 -14.02 19.76 -12.55
N GLY A 123 -14.45 20.80 -11.81
CA GLY A 123 -15.85 21.15 -11.59
C GLY A 123 -16.61 20.28 -10.59
N ASP A 124 -15.92 19.61 -9.66
CA ASP A 124 -16.47 18.69 -8.64
C ASP A 124 -17.24 17.48 -9.21
N ALA A 125 -17.23 17.29 -10.54
CA ALA A 125 -18.03 16.26 -11.21
C ALA A 125 -17.52 14.84 -10.91
N TYR A 126 -16.20 14.67 -10.76
CA TYR A 126 -15.57 13.41 -10.37
C TYR A 126 -14.73 13.62 -9.11
N SER A 127 -15.10 12.89 -8.05
CA SER A 127 -14.43 12.92 -6.75
C SER A 127 -14.16 11.51 -6.22
N GLY A 128 -13.21 11.40 -5.29
CA GLY A 128 -12.86 10.15 -4.62
C GLY A 128 -11.54 9.56 -5.13
N ASN A 129 -11.32 8.27 -4.90
CA ASN A 129 -10.07 7.63 -5.31
C ASN A 129 -10.02 7.35 -6.82
N LEU A 130 -8.83 7.14 -7.37
CA LEU A 130 -8.66 6.85 -8.80
C LEU A 130 -9.46 5.63 -9.25
N ALA A 131 -9.66 4.64 -8.36
CA ALA A 131 -10.44 3.45 -8.67
C ALA A 131 -11.94 3.75 -8.82
N SER A 132 -12.52 4.61 -7.96
CA SER A 132 -13.92 5.03 -8.06
C SER A 132 -14.14 5.89 -9.30
N ILE A 133 -13.21 6.82 -9.57
CA ILE A 133 -13.25 7.66 -10.78
C ILE A 133 -13.14 6.79 -12.04
N ALA A 134 -12.19 5.86 -12.12
CA ALA A 134 -12.01 4.98 -13.28
C ALA A 134 -13.18 4.00 -13.48
N ARG A 135 -13.90 3.63 -12.41
CA ARG A 135 -15.13 2.84 -12.50
C ARG A 135 -16.25 3.67 -13.12
N ARG A 136 -16.46 4.87 -12.59
CA ARG A 136 -17.49 5.80 -13.07
C ARG A 136 -17.27 6.22 -14.52
N LEU A 137 -16.02 6.51 -14.91
CA LEU A 137 -15.67 6.80 -16.30
C LEU A 137 -16.01 5.64 -17.25
N ARG A 138 -15.89 4.38 -16.81
CA ARG A 138 -16.26 3.21 -17.61
C ARG A 138 -17.77 3.04 -17.74
N GLU A 139 -18.52 3.31 -16.67
CA GLU A 139 -19.99 3.26 -16.69
C GLU A 139 -20.56 4.36 -17.60
N GLU A 140 -20.00 5.57 -17.51
CA GLU A 140 -20.45 6.73 -18.29
C GLU A 140 -19.85 6.78 -19.71
N ALA A 141 -18.94 5.87 -20.07
CA ALA A 141 -18.31 5.81 -21.40
C ALA A 141 -19.32 5.63 -22.54
N GLN A 142 -20.46 4.97 -22.28
CA GLN A 142 -21.52 4.84 -23.29
C GLN A 142 -22.24 6.17 -23.58
N LEU A 143 -22.25 7.10 -22.62
CA LEU A 143 -22.94 8.39 -22.73
C LEU A 143 -22.02 9.48 -23.28
N TYR A 144 -20.76 9.48 -22.87
CA TYR A 144 -19.80 10.56 -23.22
C TYR A 144 -18.67 10.11 -24.16
N GLY A 145 -18.61 8.83 -24.53
CA GLY A 145 -17.57 8.28 -25.41
C GLY A 145 -17.63 8.75 -26.86
N TRP A 146 -18.64 9.56 -27.23
CA TRP A 146 -18.75 10.17 -28.56
C TRP A 146 -17.75 11.31 -28.78
N PHE A 147 -17.12 11.84 -27.72
CA PHE A 147 -16.15 12.92 -27.78
C PHE A 147 -14.71 12.37 -27.65
N PRO A 148 -13.97 12.18 -28.76
CA PRO A 148 -12.66 11.53 -28.75
C PRO A 148 -11.49 12.46 -28.36
N ASP A 149 -11.76 13.76 -28.21
CA ASP A 149 -10.73 14.77 -28.05
C ASP A 149 -10.02 14.63 -26.71
N ARG A 150 -8.69 14.77 -26.75
CA ARG A 150 -7.80 14.71 -25.59
C ARG A 150 -7.12 16.06 -25.44
N PRO A 151 -7.74 17.04 -24.77
CA PRO A 151 -7.11 18.33 -24.55
C PRO A 151 -5.82 18.16 -23.73
N GLU A 152 -4.83 19.00 -24.00
CA GLU A 152 -3.63 19.08 -23.16
C GLU A 152 -4.01 19.55 -21.75
N LYS A 153 -3.36 19.02 -20.72
CA LYS A 153 -3.75 19.16 -19.29
C LYS A 153 -3.94 20.59 -18.80
N GLU A 154 -3.36 21.57 -19.46
CA GLU A 154 -3.30 22.97 -19.02
C GLU A 154 -3.68 23.97 -20.13
N ALA A 155 -4.23 23.49 -21.26
CA ALA A 155 -4.67 24.40 -22.31
C ALA A 155 -5.92 25.17 -21.85
N PRO A 156 -5.90 26.52 -21.85
CA PRO A 156 -7.13 27.28 -21.63
C PRO A 156 -8.15 26.94 -22.74
N PRO A 157 -9.46 27.01 -22.45
CA PRO A 157 -10.47 26.76 -23.46
C PRO A 157 -10.25 27.70 -24.66
N PRO A 158 -10.47 27.22 -25.90
CA PRO A 158 -10.15 27.97 -27.11
C PRO A 158 -11.02 29.22 -27.31
N ILE A 159 -12.12 29.32 -26.56
CA ILE A 159 -13.02 30.46 -26.52
C ILE A 159 -13.37 30.77 -25.07
N SER A 160 -13.60 32.05 -24.77
CA SER A 160 -14.12 32.51 -23.49
C SER A 160 -15.62 32.21 -23.33
N ASP A 161 -16.12 32.28 -22.10
CA ASP A 161 -17.55 32.09 -21.81
C ASP A 161 -18.43 33.09 -22.57
N GLU A 162 -17.96 34.33 -22.75
CA GLU A 162 -18.67 35.36 -23.51
C GLU A 162 -18.76 34.99 -25.01
N GLU A 163 -17.65 34.55 -25.60
CA GLU A 163 -17.60 34.09 -26.99
C GLU A 163 -18.44 32.82 -27.20
N ALA A 164 -18.47 31.91 -26.23
CA ALA A 164 -19.31 30.71 -26.27
C ALA A 164 -20.80 31.07 -26.26
N LEU A 165 -21.21 32.01 -25.40
CA LEU A 165 -22.58 32.52 -25.35
C LEU A 165 -22.96 33.24 -26.65
N GLU A 166 -22.03 34.01 -27.22
CA GLU A 166 -22.21 34.65 -28.53
C GLU A 166 -22.38 33.62 -29.65
N LEU A 167 -21.52 32.59 -29.70
CA LEU A 167 -21.62 31.50 -30.67
C LEU A 167 -22.97 30.78 -30.57
N VAL A 168 -23.44 30.47 -29.37
CA VAL A 168 -24.77 29.86 -29.16
C VAL A 168 -25.88 30.78 -29.67
N ARG A 169 -25.78 32.09 -29.44
CA ARG A 169 -26.75 33.06 -29.98
C ARG A 169 -26.73 33.10 -31.51
N LEU A 170 -25.55 33.09 -32.13
CA LEU A 170 -25.40 33.10 -33.58
C LEU A 170 -25.94 31.81 -34.21
N LEU A 171 -25.59 30.64 -33.66
CA LEU A 171 -26.10 29.35 -34.13
C LEU A 171 -27.63 29.25 -34.05
N ARG A 172 -28.26 29.86 -33.04
CA ARG A 172 -29.72 29.91 -32.92
C ARG A 172 -30.38 30.90 -33.88
N LYS A 173 -29.64 31.89 -34.38
CA LYS A 173 -30.14 32.83 -35.40
C LYS A 173 -30.13 32.23 -36.79
N VAL A 174 -29.25 31.25 -37.06
CA VAL A 174 -29.21 30.54 -38.33
C VAL A 174 -30.42 29.60 -38.43
N GLY A 175 -31.42 30.02 -39.20
CA GLY A 175 -32.59 29.23 -39.51
C GLY A 175 -32.40 28.25 -40.67
N PRO A 176 -33.40 27.38 -40.94
CA PRO A 176 -33.31 26.37 -42.00
C PRO A 176 -33.13 26.97 -43.42
N GLU A 177 -33.61 28.19 -43.67
CA GLU A 177 -33.39 28.87 -44.96
C GLU A 177 -31.95 29.37 -45.14
N GLU A 178 -31.33 29.88 -44.08
CA GLU A 178 -29.92 30.34 -44.13
C GLU A 178 -28.97 29.15 -44.24
N GLU A 179 -29.28 28.04 -43.56
CA GLU A 179 -28.53 26.79 -43.71
C GLU A 179 -28.60 26.25 -45.15
N LYS A 180 -29.76 26.35 -45.80
CA LYS A 180 -29.94 25.97 -47.20
C LYS A 180 -29.09 26.82 -48.13
N ILE A 181 -29.00 28.14 -47.89
CA ILE A 181 -28.15 29.06 -48.65
C ILE A 181 -26.66 28.72 -48.45
N LEU A 182 -26.24 28.47 -47.21
CA LEU A 182 -24.85 28.13 -46.89
C LEU A 182 -24.39 26.79 -47.51
N ARG A 183 -25.32 25.86 -47.75
CA ARG A 183 -25.05 24.60 -48.47
C ARG A 183 -24.99 24.77 -49.99
N MET A 184 -25.36 25.93 -50.54
CA MET A 184 -25.24 26.18 -51.97
C MET A 184 -23.77 26.30 -52.37
N LYS A 185 -23.37 25.62 -53.46
CA LYS A 185 -22.04 25.78 -54.04
C LYS A 185 -21.91 27.17 -54.62
N VAL A 186 -21.12 28.02 -53.97
CA VAL A 186 -20.71 29.31 -54.54
C VAL A 186 -19.61 29.03 -55.57
N LEU A 187 -19.79 29.52 -56.79
CA LEU A 187 -18.77 29.45 -57.83
C LEU A 187 -17.57 30.31 -57.41
N PRO A 188 -16.32 29.81 -57.54
CA PRO A 188 -15.14 30.60 -57.21
C PRO A 188 -15.09 31.84 -58.12
N LEU A 189 -14.81 33.01 -57.53
CA LEU A 189 -14.79 34.33 -58.20
C LEU A 189 -14.07 34.36 -59.57
N PRO A 190 -12.95 33.65 -59.81
CA PRO A 190 -12.30 33.61 -61.12
C PRO A 190 -13.08 32.89 -62.21
N ALA A 191 -14.04 32.02 -61.83
CA ALA A 191 -14.94 31.34 -62.75
C ALA A 191 -16.26 32.12 -62.97
N MET A 192 -16.42 33.27 -62.32
CA MET A 192 -17.55 34.16 -62.55
C MET A 192 -17.28 35.01 -63.78
N VAL A 193 -18.23 35.00 -64.71
CA VAL A 193 -18.19 35.83 -65.91
C VAL A 193 -18.23 37.31 -65.49
N PRO A 194 -17.38 38.20 -66.06
CA PRO A 194 -17.46 39.63 -65.78
C PRO A 194 -18.87 40.16 -66.01
N MET A 195 -19.35 41.04 -65.13
CA MET A 195 -20.75 41.48 -65.13
C MET A 195 -21.21 42.07 -66.48
N GLN A 196 -20.30 42.68 -67.24
CA GLN A 196 -20.58 43.20 -68.59
C GLN A 196 -20.87 42.09 -69.62
N GLU A 197 -20.18 40.95 -69.54
CA GLU A 197 -20.42 39.79 -70.40
C GLU A 197 -21.69 39.03 -69.99
N PHE A 198 -21.97 38.96 -68.69
CA PHE A 198 -23.23 38.38 -68.20
C PHE A 198 -24.47 39.16 -68.68
N ILE A 199 -24.41 40.50 -68.62
CA ILE A 199 -25.50 41.36 -69.10
C ILE A 199 -25.72 41.18 -70.61
N ARG A 200 -24.63 41.15 -71.40
CA ARG A 200 -24.72 40.90 -72.85
C ARG A 200 -25.30 39.53 -73.19
N ALA A 201 -24.92 38.47 -72.47
CA ALA A 201 -25.44 37.13 -72.69
C ALA A 201 -26.95 37.05 -72.40
N LYS A 202 -27.41 37.74 -71.35
CA LYS A 202 -28.83 37.79 -70.99
C LYS A 202 -29.68 38.61 -71.97
N GLU A 203 -29.11 39.66 -72.57
CA GLU A 203 -29.77 40.46 -73.61
C GLU A 203 -29.84 39.75 -74.97
N MET A 204 -28.97 38.76 -75.22
CA MET A 204 -29.01 37.92 -76.44
C MET A 204 -29.99 36.74 -76.36
N GLU A 205 -30.44 36.36 -75.16
CA GLU A 205 -31.45 35.31 -74.94
C GLU A 205 -32.90 35.85 -74.85
N ALA A 206 -33.11 37.17 -74.92
CA ALA A 206 -34.41 37.84 -74.93
C ALA A 206 -34.83 38.27 -76.34
#